data_AF-A0A2K9AJG7-F1
#
_entry.id   AF-A0A2K9AJG7-F1
#
_cell.length_a   1.000
_cell.length_b   1.000
_cell.length_c   1.000
_cell.angle_alpha   90.00
_cell.angle_beta   90.00
_cell.angle_gamma   90.00
#
_symmetry.space_group_name_H-M   'P 1'
#
loop_
_entity.id
_entity.type
_entity.pdbx_description
1 polymer ?
#
loop_
_entity_poly.entity_id
_entity_poly.type
_entity_poly.pdbx_seq_one_letter_code
_entity_poly.pdbx_strand_id
1 'polypeptide(L)' 'MQLIVNDEALELDKPMSVAEFIQWFKQEGNFAIAVNMEFVPRSLYGETLLREGDRVEIVLPMQGG' A
#
# COMPACT_ATOMS: atom_id res chain seq x y z
N MET A 1 -11.05 6.07 7.83
CA MET A 1 -9.72 6.73 7.90
C MET A 1 -9.29 7.09 6.49
N GLN A 2 -8.62 8.23 6.32
CA GLN A 2 -8.10 8.63 5.02
C GLN A 2 -6.65 8.19 4.86
N LEU A 3 -6.31 7.64 3.70
CA LEU A 3 -4.95 7.42 3.22
C LEU A 3 -4.69 8.31 2.01
N ILE A 4 -3.41 8.47 1.67
CA ILE A 4 -2.99 9.02 0.38
C ILE A 4 -2.35 7.87 -0.39
N VAL A 5 -2.95 7.42 -1.48
CA VAL A 5 -2.49 6.29 -2.29
C VAL A 5 -2.09 6.78 -3.66
N ASN A 6 -0.81 6.64 -4.04
CA ASN A 6 -0.27 7.18 -5.31
C ASN A 6 -0.71 8.64 -5.55
N ASP A 7 -0.49 9.51 -4.57
CA ASP A 7 -0.94 10.91 -4.53
C ASP A 7 -2.46 11.17 -4.52
N GLU A 8 -3.31 10.15 -4.54
CA GLU A 8 -4.77 10.29 -4.47
C GLU A 8 -5.33 10.01 -3.07
N ALA A 9 -6.23 10.87 -2.58
CA ALA A 9 -6.88 10.66 -1.29
C ALA A 9 -7.90 9.51 -1.38
N LEU A 10 -7.78 8.54 -0.48
CA LEU A 10 -8.63 7.36 -0.43
C LEU A 10 -9.20 7.18 0.98
N GLU A 11 -10.52 7.07 1.08
CA GLU A 11 -11.19 6.73 2.33
C GLU A 11 -11.33 5.21 2.49
N LEU A 12 -10.95 4.72 3.66
CA LEU A 12 -11.13 3.34 4.10
C LEU A 12 -12.10 3.28 5.27
N ASP A 13 -13.02 2.31 5.21
CA ASP A 13 -14.04 2.10 6.25
C ASP A 13 -13.46 1.67 7.60
N LYS A 14 -12.30 1.01 7.58
CA LYS A 14 -11.63 0.48 8.76
C LYS A 14 -10.11 0.46 8.61
N PRO A 15 -9.36 0.49 9.73
CA PRO A 15 -7.95 0.11 9.76
C PRO A 15 -7.73 -1.28 9.18
N MET A 16 -6.66 -1.45 8.41
CA MET A 16 -6.28 -2.74 7.84
C MET A 16 -4.76 -2.82 7.60
N SER A 17 -4.24 -4.04 7.53
CA SER A 17 -2.86 -4.31 7.14
C SER A 17 -2.61 -3.99 5.66
N VAL A 18 -1.35 -3.85 5.26
CA VAL A 18 -0.96 -3.71 3.84
C VAL A 18 -1.49 -4.90 3.01
N ALA A 19 -1.44 -6.11 3.55
CA ALA A 19 -1.97 -7.29 2.87
C ALA A 19 -3.49 -7.22 2.63
N GLU A 20 -4.27 -6.80 3.63
CA GLU A 20 -5.72 -6.61 3.49
C GLU A 20 -6.04 -5.46 2.54
N PHE A 21 -5.28 -4.37 2.59
CA PHE A 21 -5.42 -3.23 1.69
C PHE A 21 -5.23 -3.62 0.23
N ILE A 22 -4.18 -4.39 -0.08
CA ILE A 22 -3.93 -4.90 -1.44
C ILE A 22 -5.13 -5.71 -1.96
N GLN A 23 -5.69 -6.58 -1.12
CA GLN A 23 -6.84 -7.40 -1.49
C GLN A 23 -8.09 -6.54 -1.72
N TRP A 24 -8.34 -5.58 -0.85
CA TRP A 24 -9.47 -4.65 -0.96
C TRP A 24 -9.35 -3.73 -2.18
N PHE A 25 -8.14 -3.21 -2.43
CA PHE A 25 -7.82 -2.35 -3.58
C PHE A 25 -7.77 -3.12 -4.91
N LYS A 26 -7.84 -4.46 -4.85
CA LYS A 26 -7.75 -5.38 -6.00
C LYS A 26 -6.45 -5.19 -6.79
N GLN A 27 -5.35 -4.90 -6.10
CA GLN A 27 -4.04 -4.80 -6.72
C GLN A 27 -3.49 -6.19 -7.00
N GLU A 28 -3.20 -6.47 -8.27
CA GLU A 28 -2.66 -7.75 -8.72
C GLU A 28 -1.32 -7.58 -9.44
N GLY A 29 -0.65 -8.70 -9.70
CA GLY A 29 0.63 -8.73 -10.42
C GLY A 29 1.86 -8.47 -9.56
N ASN A 30 2.96 -8.11 -10.21
CA ASN A 30 4.22 -7.82 -9.53
C ASN A 30 4.27 -6.33 -9.18
N PHE A 31 4.35 -6.01 -7.90
CA PHE A 31 4.45 -4.64 -7.37
C PHE A 31 5.13 -4.63 -6.00
N ALA A 32 5.68 -3.49 -5.60
CA ALA A 32 6.15 -3.21 -4.25
C ALA A 32 5.26 -2.14 -3.60
N ILE A 33 5.13 -2.18 -2.28
CA ILE A 33 4.44 -1.15 -1.49
C ILE A 33 5.49 -0.36 -0.72
N ALA A 34 5.39 0.97 -0.77
CA ALA A 34 6.05 1.84 0.19
C ALA A 34 5.01 2.55 1.05
N VAL A 35 5.25 2.60 2.36
CA VAL A 35 4.43 3.37 3.31
C VAL A 35 5.30 4.51 3.83
N ASN A 36 4.83 5.75 3.69
CA ASN A 36 5.54 6.96 4.08
C ASN A 36 6.98 7.02 3.49
N MET A 37 7.10 6.70 2.20
CA MET A 37 8.38 6.65 1.44
C MET A 37 9.34 5.53 1.87
N GLU A 38 8.91 4.59 2.71
CA GLU A 38 9.70 3.41 3.10
C GLU A 38 9.10 2.13 2.51
N PHE A 39 9.91 1.36 1.78
CA PHE A 39 9.45 0.08 1.22
C PHE A 39 9.14 -0.93 2.31
N VAL A 40 7.94 -1.49 2.28
CA VAL A 40 7.54 -2.57 3.16
C VAL A 40 7.99 -3.89 2.52
N PRO A 41 8.80 -4.72 3.20
CA PRO A 41 9.08 -6.07 2.72
C PRO A 41 7.80 -6.88 2.58
N ARG A 42 7.66 -7.68 1.51
CA ARG A 42 6.45 -8.51 1.28
C ARG A 42 6.12 -9.44 2.45
N SER A 43 7.13 -9.94 3.16
CA SER A 43 6.94 -10.78 4.36
C SER A 43 6.25 -10.04 5.50
N LEU A 44 6.34 -8.71 5.55
CA LEU A 44 5.76 -7.84 6.58
C LEU A 44 4.42 -7.23 6.17
N TYR A 45 3.88 -7.53 4.98
CA TYR A 45 2.60 -6.96 4.53
C TYR A 45 1.44 -7.31 5.47
N GLY A 46 1.43 -8.51 6.06
CA GLY A 46 0.39 -8.91 7.01
C GLY A 46 0.51 -8.24 8.39
N GLU A 47 1.70 -7.75 8.75
CA GLU A 47 1.99 -7.16 10.06
C GLU A 47 1.97 -5.63 10.03
N THR A 48 2.20 -5.04 8.85
CA THR A 48 2.24 -3.58 8.68
C THR A 48 0.82 -3.03 8.61
N LEU A 49 0.35 -2.43 9.72
CA LEU A 49 -0.95 -1.76 9.79
C LEU A 49 -0.88 -0.36 9.19
N LEU A 50 -1.79 -0.06 8.27
CA LEU A 50 -1.98 1.28 7.72
C LEU A 50 -2.73 2.16 8.72
N ARG A 51 -2.26 3.39 8.91
CA ARG A 51 -2.82 4.38 9.82
C ARG A 51 -3.37 5.56 9.04
N GLU A 52 -4.28 6.27 9.69
CA GLU A 52 -4.83 7.51 9.14
C GLU A 52 -3.72 8.51 8.77
N GLY A 53 -3.79 9.04 7.55
CA GLY A 53 -2.83 9.99 7.00
C GLY A 53 -1.59 9.36 6.37
N ASP A 54 -1.42 8.02 6.43
CA ASP A 54 -0.30 7.37 5.78
C ASP A 54 -0.32 7.56 4.25
N ARG A 55 0.87 7.77 3.68
CA ARG A 55 1.10 7.74 2.24
C ARG A 55 1.47 6.32 1.81
N VAL A 56 0.74 5.76 0.87
CA VAL A 56 0.96 4.42 0.31
C VAL A 56 1.28 4.55 -1.17
N GLU A 57 2.47 4.13 -1.56
CA GLU A 57 2.89 4.09 -2.96
C GLU A 57 2.91 2.65 -3.46
N ILE A 58 2.17 2.38 -4.53
CA ILE A 58 2.15 1.10 -5.23
C ILE A 58 3.09 1.21 -6.43
N VAL A 59 4.28 0.64 -6.29
CA VAL A 59 5.36 0.75 -7.27
C VAL A 59 5.38 -0.48 -8.17
N LEU A 60 5.11 -0.29 -9.46
CA LEU A 60 5.28 -1.34 -10.46
C LEU A 60 6.77 -1.48 -10.85
N PRO A 61 7.25 -2.70 -11.14
CA PRO A 61 8.59 -2.90 -11.68
C PRO A 61 8.74 -2.12 -12.98
N MET A 62 9.75 -1.27 -13.04
CA MET A 62 10.20 -0.74 -14.32
C MET A 62 11.02 -1.84 -14.99
N GLN A 63 10.51 -2.44 -16.08
CA GLN A 63 11.32 -3.30 -16.93
C GLN A 63 12.40 -2.42 -17.59
N GLY A 64 13.62 -2.46 -17.06
CA GLY A 64 14.80 -1.98 -17.76
C GLY A 64 15.12 -2.93 -18.92
N GLY A 65 15.45 -2.36 -20.07
CA GLY A 65 16.03 -3.11 -21.20
C GLY A 65 17.43 -3.62 -20.90
#